data_AF-A0A8T0ZPT7-F1
#
_entry.id   AF-A0A8T0ZPT7-F1
#
_cell.length_a   1.000
_cell.length_b   1.000
_cell.length_c   1.000
_cell.angle_alpha   90.00
_cell.angle_beta   90.00
_cell.angle_gamma   90.00
#
_symmetry.space_group_name_H-M   'P 1'
#
loop_
_entity.id
_entity.type
_entity.pdbx_description
1 polymer ?
#
loop_
_entity_poly.entity_id
_entity_poly.type
_entity_poly.pdbx_seq_one_letter_code
_entity_poly.pdbx_strand_id
1 'polypeptide(L)'
;MAKRESVEGVLGRLTIALEHESYASGEVVAGTVKLSTLELVQAREPLAVIVQGREEVAWDEGGYSPVTNAFDKIFLQHKIDLTLSTLYNASESEYRFSFQLPTDLPSSFELIDVYSGTAERLRVRVKYQATVWLRADSDSVAYLNAEQEFTVHAPPTITPPVQSLEILASEVVHWLCCINRGSLQMMIEIPKDVYPAGEVIPLQCRVDGSACKVSIKSTSVELVEDILLRNLGERADWTVTRVLSTQHVEGPSAGQTGEQTLRVGLVENEKEVPVNPDVTSHFFRCTHRLVVRCKPFMAQNIVAEVPVRVLHHNTAAERAKNRVCVRRLYYKKLNVIDDLQHQLHCLEADVEQLLAIYHQRDARPTLLQTGASNEEPSQNSLHRAYVELAQVKSSLMKENAELRRREASYVAMAKGVARLTAAQNKVISIQQQEEDKRRNPLPHVNSCRVLLAGR
;
A
#
# COMPACT_ATOMS: atom_id res chain seq x y z
N MET A 1 -32.46 -23.69 2.50
CA MET A 1 -32.19 -25.13 2.72
C MET A 1 -30.70 -25.34 2.64
N ALA A 2 -30.06 -25.57 3.78
CA ALA A 2 -28.61 -25.71 3.89
C ALA A 2 -28.23 -27.18 3.76
N LYS A 3 -27.36 -27.51 2.82
CA LYS A 3 -26.64 -28.79 2.79
C LYS A 3 -25.30 -28.54 3.48
N ARG A 4 -25.22 -28.83 4.78
CA ARG A 4 -23.94 -28.98 5.50
C ARG A 4 -23.42 -30.37 5.15
N GLU A 5 -22.48 -30.44 4.22
CA GLU A 5 -21.55 -31.56 4.17
C GLU A 5 -20.43 -31.21 5.17
N SER A 6 -20.47 -31.86 6.32
CA SER A 6 -19.46 -31.76 7.37
C SER A 6 -18.18 -32.44 6.88
N VAL A 7 -17.23 -31.64 6.41
CA VAL A 7 -15.83 -32.09 6.36
C VAL A 7 -15.31 -31.94 7.78
N GLU A 8 -15.12 -33.05 8.50
CA GLU A 8 -14.39 -33.09 9.77
C GLU A 8 -12.96 -32.61 9.49
N GLY A 9 -12.71 -31.32 9.71
CA GLY A 9 -11.38 -30.73 9.72
C GLY A 9 -10.70 -31.01 11.06
N VAL A 10 -9.36 -30.99 11.06
CA VAL A 10 -8.55 -31.11 12.28
C VAL A 10 -9.01 -30.05 13.29
N LEU A 11 -9.37 -30.45 14.51
CA LEU A 11 -9.79 -29.51 15.55
C LEU A 11 -8.56 -28.82 16.16
N GLY A 12 -8.19 -27.69 15.56
CA GLY A 12 -7.05 -26.91 16.01
C GLY A 12 -6.88 -25.59 15.28
N ARG A 13 -5.81 -24.89 15.63
CA ARG A 13 -5.39 -23.62 15.03
C ARG A 13 -3.89 -23.67 14.77
N LEU A 14 -3.51 -23.27 13.56
CA LEU A 14 -2.13 -23.07 13.15
C LEU A 14 -1.93 -21.59 12.84
N THR A 15 -0.81 -21.02 13.28
CA THR A 15 -0.44 -19.64 12.98
C THR A 15 1.06 -19.52 12.75
N ILE A 16 1.47 -18.57 11.91
CA ILE A 16 2.86 -18.22 11.66
C ILE A 16 3.00 -16.71 11.88
N ALA A 17 4.11 -16.31 12.51
CA ALA A 17 4.45 -14.92 12.75
C ALA A 17 5.94 -14.69 12.43
N LEU A 18 6.22 -13.84 11.46
CA LEU A 18 7.57 -13.38 11.14
C LEU A 18 8.00 -12.26 12.08
N GLU A 19 9.31 -12.16 12.35
CA GLU A 19 9.85 -11.09 13.20
C GLU A 19 9.77 -9.71 12.53
N HIS A 20 9.94 -9.68 11.20
CA HIS A 20 9.82 -8.49 10.36
C HIS A 20 8.91 -8.75 9.15
N GLU A 21 8.35 -7.67 8.61
CA GLU A 21 7.50 -7.68 7.40
C GLU A 21 8.32 -7.41 6.13
N SER A 22 9.58 -7.00 6.28
CA SER A 22 10.48 -6.67 5.17
C SER A 22 11.90 -7.06 5.50
N TYR A 23 12.59 -7.63 4.51
CA TYR A 23 13.96 -8.13 4.62
C TYR A 23 14.76 -7.70 3.40
N ALA A 24 16.04 -7.41 3.58
CA ALA A 24 16.96 -7.29 2.46
C ALA A 24 17.38 -8.68 1.95
N SER A 25 17.69 -8.81 0.66
CA SER A 25 18.32 -10.03 0.14
C SER A 25 19.60 -10.33 0.92
N GLY A 26 19.80 -11.59 1.35
CA GLY A 26 20.89 -11.99 2.24
C GLY A 26 20.58 -11.97 3.75
N GLU A 27 19.50 -11.31 4.17
CA GLU A 27 19.08 -11.28 5.59
C GLU A 27 18.45 -12.60 6.04
N VAL A 28 18.43 -12.80 7.36
CA VAL A 28 17.79 -13.96 7.99
C VAL A 28 16.31 -13.65 8.24
N VAL A 29 15.44 -14.42 7.62
CA VAL A 29 14.01 -14.47 7.94
C VAL A 29 13.84 -15.41 9.13
N ALA A 30 13.45 -14.83 10.27
CA ALA A 30 13.15 -15.57 11.48
C ALA A 30 11.68 -15.41 11.86
N GLY A 31 11.13 -16.43 12.52
CA GLY A 31 9.73 -16.44 12.88
C GLY A 31 9.36 -17.54 13.84
N THR A 32 8.09 -17.53 14.22
CA THR A 32 7.50 -18.47 15.17
C THR A 32 6.21 -19.04 14.59
N VAL A 33 6.05 -20.36 14.70
CA VAL A 33 4.82 -21.08 14.39
C VAL A 33 4.18 -21.54 15.69
N LYS A 34 2.88 -21.27 15.85
CA LYS A 34 2.09 -21.78 16.97
C LYS A 34 1.04 -22.75 16.48
N LEU A 35 1.03 -23.92 17.07
CA LEU A 35 0.06 -24.99 16.84
C LEU A 35 -0.72 -25.20 18.14
N SER A 36 -2.04 -25.10 18.06
CA SER A 36 -2.95 -25.44 19.14
C SER A 36 -3.88 -26.53 18.63
N THR A 37 -3.80 -27.73 19.18
CA THR A 37 -4.68 -28.85 18.83
C THR A 37 -5.57 -29.20 20.02
N LEU A 38 -6.84 -29.49 19.77
CA LEU A 38 -7.78 -29.93 20.80
C LEU A 38 -7.79 -31.46 20.95
N GLU A 39 -7.14 -32.17 20.03
CA GLU A 39 -7.06 -33.62 19.98
C GLU A 39 -5.65 -34.08 19.56
N LEU A 40 -5.39 -35.38 19.72
CA LEU A 40 -4.18 -36.01 19.21
C LEU A 40 -4.26 -36.07 17.68
N VAL A 41 -3.26 -35.50 17.00
CA VAL A 41 -3.20 -35.48 15.54
C VAL A 41 -1.99 -36.26 15.08
N GLN A 42 -2.22 -37.32 14.30
CA GLN A 42 -1.19 -37.96 13.49
C GLN A 42 -1.14 -37.26 12.14
N ALA A 43 0.00 -36.66 11.81
CA ALA A 43 0.23 -35.99 10.54
C ALA A 43 0.91 -36.93 9.54
N ARG A 44 0.67 -36.69 8.23
CA ARG A 44 1.34 -37.42 7.14
C ARG A 44 2.82 -37.08 7.03
N GLU A 45 3.16 -35.83 7.35
CA GLU A 45 4.51 -35.30 7.27
C GLU A 45 4.83 -34.46 8.52
N PRO A 46 6.11 -34.34 8.89
CA PRO A 46 6.51 -33.42 9.95
C PRO A 46 6.15 -31.97 9.61
N LEU A 47 5.87 -31.17 10.64
CA LEU A 47 5.53 -29.77 10.50
C LEU A 47 6.74 -29.01 9.93
N ALA A 48 6.54 -28.33 8.81
CA ALA A 48 7.58 -27.59 8.13
C ALA A 48 7.07 -26.23 7.65
N VAL A 49 7.95 -25.24 7.68
CA VAL A 49 7.73 -23.94 7.03
C VAL A 49 8.31 -23.99 5.63
N ILE A 50 7.54 -23.55 4.64
CA ILE A 50 7.99 -23.36 3.27
C ILE A 50 8.10 -21.87 3.03
N VAL A 51 9.32 -21.38 2.82
CA VAL A 51 9.60 -20.02 2.35
C VAL A 51 9.64 -20.06 0.83
N GLN A 52 8.77 -19.27 0.18
CA GLN A 52 8.61 -19.26 -1.26
C GLN A 52 8.72 -17.85 -1.82
N GLY A 53 9.38 -17.71 -2.97
CA GLY A 53 9.41 -16.51 -3.80
C GLY A 53 8.90 -16.86 -5.19
N ARG A 54 7.95 -16.06 -5.69
CA ARG A 54 7.25 -16.28 -6.96
C ARG A 54 7.20 -14.99 -7.77
N GLU A 55 7.44 -15.12 -9.07
CA GLU A 55 7.10 -14.08 -10.05
C GLU A 55 5.85 -14.49 -10.84
N GLU A 56 5.02 -13.51 -11.16
CA GLU A 56 3.80 -13.70 -11.96
C GLU A 56 3.69 -12.56 -12.97
N VAL A 57 3.39 -12.89 -14.23
CA VAL A 57 3.08 -11.95 -15.30
C VAL A 57 1.81 -12.40 -15.96
N ALA A 58 0.82 -11.50 -16.08
CA ALA A 58 -0.41 -11.77 -16.79
C ALA A 58 -0.89 -10.54 -17.55
N TRP A 59 -1.52 -10.73 -18.70
CA TRP A 59 -2.16 -9.66 -19.47
C TRP A 59 -3.31 -10.23 -20.29
N ASP A 60 -4.20 -9.35 -20.71
CA ASP A 60 -5.36 -9.68 -21.51
C ASP A 60 -5.09 -9.31 -22.99
N GLU A 61 -5.50 -10.18 -23.90
CA GLU A 61 -5.43 -9.97 -25.36
C GLU A 61 -6.78 -10.23 -26.04
N GLY A 62 -7.09 -9.47 -27.08
CA GLY A 62 -8.22 -9.79 -27.98
C GLY A 62 -9.51 -9.00 -27.74
N GLY A 63 -9.47 -7.86 -27.05
CA GLY A 63 -10.57 -6.92 -26.97
C GLY A 63 -11.85 -7.51 -26.37
N TYR A 64 -12.90 -7.72 -27.17
CA TYR A 64 -14.25 -8.06 -26.70
C TYR A 64 -14.39 -9.41 -25.95
N SER A 65 -13.43 -10.32 -26.11
CA SER A 65 -13.36 -11.57 -25.33
C SER A 65 -11.91 -11.81 -24.96
N PRO A 66 -11.40 -11.13 -23.92
CA PRO A 66 -9.98 -11.15 -23.62
C PRO A 66 -9.55 -12.56 -23.20
N VAL A 67 -8.53 -13.07 -23.87
CA VAL A 67 -7.78 -14.24 -23.40
C VAL A 67 -6.72 -13.72 -22.44
N THR A 68 -6.79 -14.14 -21.18
CA THR A 68 -5.73 -13.87 -20.22
C THR A 68 -4.56 -14.81 -20.48
N ASN A 69 -3.45 -14.25 -20.93
CA ASN A 69 -2.16 -14.92 -20.91
C ASN A 69 -1.58 -14.78 -19.50
N ALA A 70 -1.13 -15.87 -18.88
CA ALA A 70 -0.57 -15.86 -17.55
C ALA A 70 0.63 -16.81 -17.46
N PHE A 71 1.68 -16.33 -16.82
CA PHE A 71 2.94 -17.02 -16.60
C PHE A 71 3.33 -16.84 -15.14
N ASP A 72 3.71 -17.92 -14.48
CA ASP A 72 4.20 -17.90 -13.12
C ASP A 72 5.45 -18.78 -12.96
N LYS A 73 6.33 -18.37 -12.05
CA LYS A 73 7.54 -19.12 -11.75
C LYS A 73 7.89 -18.98 -10.29
N ILE A 74 8.07 -20.12 -9.65
CA ILE A 74 8.66 -20.20 -8.32
C ILE A 74 10.18 -20.16 -8.50
N PHE A 75 10.83 -19.09 -8.04
CA PHE A 75 12.29 -18.93 -8.14
C PHE A 75 12.99 -19.15 -6.79
N LEU A 76 12.23 -19.16 -5.69
CA LEU A 76 12.70 -19.52 -4.36
C LEU A 76 11.69 -20.50 -3.76
N GLN A 77 12.17 -21.64 -3.28
CA GLN A 77 11.38 -22.57 -2.49
C GLN A 77 12.30 -23.30 -1.52
N HIS A 78 12.12 -23.07 -0.22
CA HIS A 78 12.93 -23.68 0.81
C HIS A 78 12.05 -24.24 1.93
N LYS A 79 12.23 -25.54 2.24
CA LYS A 79 11.51 -26.25 3.31
C LYS A 79 12.37 -26.29 4.56
N ILE A 80 11.80 -25.86 5.68
CA ILE A 80 12.43 -25.84 7.01
C ILE A 80 11.61 -26.74 7.93
N ASP A 81 12.15 -27.90 8.27
CA ASP A 81 11.50 -28.81 9.20
C ASP A 81 11.57 -28.23 10.63
N LEU A 82 10.42 -28.02 11.26
CA LEU A 82 10.31 -27.47 12.62
C LEU A 82 10.48 -28.52 13.71
N THR A 83 10.11 -29.75 13.38
CA THR A 83 10.19 -30.92 14.24
C THR A 83 10.29 -32.16 13.36
N LEU A 84 10.84 -33.25 13.92
CA LEU A 84 10.84 -34.57 13.27
C LEU A 84 9.59 -35.38 13.62
N SER A 85 8.76 -34.90 14.57
CA SER A 85 7.56 -35.60 14.99
C SER A 85 6.45 -35.49 13.94
N THR A 86 5.72 -36.58 13.76
CA THR A 86 4.44 -36.62 13.05
C THR A 86 3.25 -36.75 13.99
N LEU A 87 3.49 -36.90 15.29
CA LEU A 87 2.45 -37.02 16.31
C LEU A 87 2.39 -35.74 17.15
N TYR A 88 1.19 -35.17 17.28
CA TYR A 88 0.93 -33.90 17.96
C TYR A 88 -0.15 -34.09 19.02
N ASN A 89 0.21 -33.95 20.29
CA ASN A 89 -0.73 -34.05 21.42
C ASN A 89 -1.68 -32.87 21.48
N ALA A 90 -2.87 -33.07 22.06
CA ALA A 90 -3.85 -32.02 22.37
C ALA A 90 -3.26 -30.96 23.33
N SER A 91 -2.60 -29.96 22.77
CA SER A 91 -1.83 -28.97 23.51
C SER A 91 -1.48 -27.77 22.64
N GLU A 92 -0.94 -26.72 23.27
CA GLU A 92 -0.29 -25.62 22.57
C GLU A 92 1.21 -25.87 22.47
N SER A 93 1.74 -25.76 21.25
CA SER A 93 3.16 -25.92 20.94
C SER A 93 3.66 -24.73 20.12
N GLU A 94 4.90 -24.33 20.39
CA GLU A 94 5.57 -23.21 19.72
C GLU A 94 6.88 -23.69 19.09
N TYR A 95 7.08 -23.36 17.81
CA TYR A 95 8.26 -23.74 17.03
C TYR A 95 8.90 -22.50 16.44
N ARG A 96 10.21 -22.36 16.58
CA ARG A 96 10.98 -21.26 15.96
C ARG A 96 11.69 -21.74 14.71
N PHE A 97 11.84 -20.86 13.74
CA PHE A 97 12.64 -21.11 12.55
C PHE A 97 13.46 -19.90 12.17
N SER A 98 14.52 -20.14 11.40
CA SER A 98 15.38 -19.12 10.82
C SER A 98 15.88 -19.61 9.46
N PHE A 99 15.85 -18.73 8.45
CA PHE A 99 16.31 -19.02 7.11
C PHE A 99 17.04 -17.82 6.52
N GLN A 100 18.25 -18.03 6.01
CA GLN A 100 18.99 -16.98 5.33
C GLN A 100 18.54 -16.88 3.88
N LEU A 101 18.02 -15.70 3.50
CA LEU A 101 17.63 -15.43 2.12
C LEU A 101 18.86 -15.45 1.20
N PRO A 102 18.76 -15.98 -0.02
CA PRO A 102 19.76 -15.74 -1.05
C PRO A 102 20.02 -14.24 -1.29
N THR A 103 21.24 -13.90 -1.69
CA THR A 103 21.67 -12.50 -1.88
C THR A 103 21.20 -11.89 -3.20
N ASP A 104 20.81 -12.73 -4.16
CA ASP A 104 20.47 -12.39 -5.55
C ASP A 104 18.96 -12.37 -5.81
N LEU A 105 18.15 -12.33 -4.75
CA LEU A 105 16.70 -12.28 -4.87
C LEU A 105 16.21 -10.95 -5.46
N PRO A 106 15.23 -10.97 -6.39
CA PRO A 106 14.60 -9.75 -6.90
C PRO A 106 13.80 -9.03 -5.81
N SER A 107 13.75 -7.70 -5.86
CA SER A 107 12.90 -6.94 -4.93
C SER A 107 11.42 -7.25 -5.18
N SER A 108 10.62 -7.20 -4.12
CA SER A 108 9.16 -7.24 -4.21
C SER A 108 8.66 -6.12 -5.11
N PHE A 109 7.72 -6.48 -5.97
CA PHE A 109 7.23 -5.64 -7.05
C PHE A 109 5.75 -5.93 -7.28
N GLU A 110 4.95 -4.90 -7.47
CA GLU A 110 3.55 -5.05 -7.87
C GLU A 110 3.13 -3.96 -8.84
N LEU A 111 2.59 -4.41 -9.96
CA LEU A 111 1.99 -3.58 -10.99
C LEU A 111 0.69 -4.24 -11.43
N ILE A 112 -0.41 -3.51 -11.36
CA ILE A 112 -1.76 -4.02 -11.65
C ILE A 112 -2.45 -3.08 -12.62
N ASP A 113 -3.23 -3.66 -13.53
CA ASP A 113 -4.13 -2.95 -14.44
C ASP A 113 -3.43 -1.87 -15.28
N VAL A 114 -2.25 -2.21 -15.82
CA VAL A 114 -1.58 -1.35 -16.80
C VAL A 114 -2.15 -1.59 -18.18
N TYR A 115 -2.58 -0.50 -18.81
CA TYR A 115 -3.10 -0.51 -20.17
C TYR A 115 -2.08 0.13 -21.10
N SER A 116 -1.72 -0.60 -22.15
CA SER A 116 -0.84 -0.13 -23.21
C SER A 116 -1.35 -0.67 -24.54
N GLY A 117 -1.04 -0.01 -25.65
CA GLY A 117 -1.46 -0.48 -26.98
C GLY A 117 -1.03 -1.91 -27.33
N THR A 118 -0.07 -2.47 -26.59
CA THR A 118 0.48 -3.83 -26.78
C THR A 118 0.05 -4.84 -25.71
N ALA A 119 -0.58 -4.38 -24.63
CA ALA A 119 -1.04 -5.22 -23.52
C ALA A 119 -2.17 -4.53 -22.76
N GLU A 120 -3.33 -5.17 -22.68
CA GLU A 120 -4.44 -4.72 -21.84
C GLU A 120 -4.33 -5.40 -20.46
N ARG A 121 -4.63 -4.67 -19.38
CA ARG A 121 -4.63 -5.21 -18.00
C ARG A 121 -3.37 -6.00 -17.64
N LEU A 122 -2.22 -5.46 -18.01
CA LEU A 122 -0.92 -6.01 -17.61
C LEU A 122 -0.82 -6.00 -16.08
N ARG A 123 -0.45 -7.17 -15.56
CA ARG A 123 -0.23 -7.50 -14.15
C ARG A 123 1.15 -8.12 -14.03
N VAL A 124 1.99 -7.55 -13.18
CA VAL A 124 3.36 -8.03 -12.93
C VAL A 124 3.60 -8.03 -11.42
N ARG A 125 4.04 -9.17 -10.88
CA ARG A 125 4.21 -9.36 -9.44
C ARG A 125 5.47 -10.15 -9.10
N VAL A 126 6.13 -9.76 -8.02
CA VAL A 126 7.15 -10.53 -7.32
C VAL A 126 6.77 -10.60 -5.85
N LYS A 127 6.36 -11.79 -5.40
CA LYS A 127 5.82 -12.04 -4.06
C LYS A 127 6.67 -13.02 -3.27
N TYR A 128 6.72 -12.83 -1.97
CA TYR A 128 7.35 -13.73 -1.01
C TYR A 128 6.40 -14.11 0.10
N GLN A 129 6.43 -15.37 0.49
CA GLN A 129 5.51 -15.92 1.47
C GLN A 129 6.16 -17.02 2.29
N ALA A 130 5.91 -17.02 3.59
CA ALA A 130 6.16 -18.16 4.46
C ALA A 130 4.84 -18.89 4.70
N THR A 131 4.79 -20.18 4.40
CA THR A 131 3.60 -21.02 4.58
C THR A 131 3.92 -22.19 5.48
N VAL A 132 2.94 -22.62 6.28
CA VAL A 132 3.05 -23.81 7.13
C VAL A 132 1.76 -24.62 6.98
N TRP A 133 1.92 -25.93 6.84
CA TRP A 133 0.82 -26.86 6.62
C TRP A 133 0.96 -28.03 7.59
N LEU A 134 -0.15 -28.46 8.16
CA LEU A 134 -0.27 -29.70 8.91
C LEU A 134 -1.39 -30.52 8.29
N ARG A 135 -1.05 -31.67 7.71
CA ARG A 135 -2.00 -32.54 7.03
C ARG A 135 -2.19 -33.82 7.84
N ALA A 136 -3.41 -34.06 8.30
CA ALA A 136 -3.71 -35.26 9.07
C ALA A 136 -3.56 -36.52 8.21
N ASP A 137 -3.11 -37.60 8.83
CA ASP A 137 -3.03 -38.92 8.24
C ASP A 137 -4.38 -39.63 8.39
N SER A 138 -5.35 -39.24 7.57
CA SER A 138 -6.67 -39.87 7.52
C SER A 138 -7.16 -40.01 6.08
N ASP A 139 -8.22 -40.80 5.90
CA ASP A 139 -8.91 -41.01 4.61
C ASP A 139 -9.63 -39.74 4.11
N SER A 140 -9.87 -38.79 5.02
CA SER A 140 -10.38 -37.44 4.73
C SER A 140 -9.23 -36.44 4.60
N VAL A 141 -9.33 -35.48 3.66
CA VAL A 141 -8.33 -34.41 3.54
C VAL A 141 -8.59 -33.34 4.61
N ALA A 142 -8.16 -33.62 5.84
CA ALA A 142 -8.17 -32.65 6.94
C ALA A 142 -6.79 -31.99 7.06
N TYR A 143 -6.74 -30.65 7.03
CA TYR A 143 -5.49 -29.90 7.16
C TYR A 143 -5.68 -28.60 7.95
N LEU A 144 -4.61 -28.16 8.60
CA LEU A 144 -4.44 -26.80 9.08
C LEU A 144 -3.39 -26.12 8.20
N ASN A 145 -3.60 -24.86 7.85
CA ASN A 145 -2.60 -24.05 7.17
C ASN A 145 -2.52 -22.65 7.80
N ALA A 146 -1.35 -22.03 7.67
CA ALA A 146 -1.17 -20.62 7.94
C ALA A 146 -0.12 -20.07 6.97
N GLU A 147 -0.27 -18.80 6.62
CA GLU A 147 0.60 -18.13 5.68
C GLU A 147 0.85 -16.68 6.10
N GLN A 148 2.04 -16.18 5.78
CA GLN A 148 2.39 -14.78 5.96
C GLN A 148 3.25 -14.30 4.79
N GLU A 149 2.75 -13.28 4.08
CA GLU A 149 3.52 -12.57 3.06
C GLU A 149 4.55 -11.63 3.72
N PHE A 150 5.68 -11.43 3.05
CA PHE A 150 6.70 -10.44 3.42
C PHE A 150 7.30 -9.80 2.17
N THR A 151 7.98 -8.66 2.33
CA THR A 151 8.66 -8.00 1.21
C THR A 151 10.16 -8.21 1.24
N VAL A 152 10.76 -8.37 0.06
CA VAL A 152 12.21 -8.40 -0.13
C VAL A 152 12.64 -7.13 -0.83
N HIS A 153 13.75 -6.54 -0.42
CA HIS A 153 14.34 -5.36 -1.07
C HIS A 153 15.83 -5.55 -1.31
N ALA A 154 16.37 -4.81 -2.27
CA ALA A 154 17.80 -4.82 -2.53
C ALA A 154 18.58 -4.35 -1.27
N PRO A 155 19.68 -5.03 -0.90
CA PRO A 155 20.45 -4.65 0.27
C PRO A 155 21.14 -3.28 0.08
N PRO A 156 21.29 -2.47 1.14
CA PRO A 156 21.91 -1.14 1.07
C PRO A 156 23.35 -1.17 0.54
N THR A 157 24.04 -2.28 0.74
CA THR A 157 25.44 -2.51 0.35
C THR A 157 25.63 -2.79 -1.14
N ILE A 158 24.57 -3.13 -1.88
CA ILE A 158 24.60 -3.22 -3.37
C ILE A 158 24.09 -1.89 -3.93
N THR A 159 24.57 -0.78 -3.39
CA THR A 159 24.40 0.52 -4.05
C THR A 159 25.49 0.62 -5.13
N PRO A 160 25.13 0.61 -6.43
CA PRO A 160 26.11 0.87 -7.47
C PRO A 160 26.78 2.24 -7.21
N PRO A 161 28.04 2.41 -7.63
CA PRO A 161 28.76 3.67 -7.39
C PRO A 161 27.91 4.83 -7.88
N VAL A 162 27.61 5.76 -6.98
CA VAL A 162 26.83 6.95 -7.29
C VAL A 162 27.64 7.78 -8.27
N GLN A 163 27.07 8.04 -9.46
CA GLN A 163 27.72 8.84 -10.49
C GLN A 163 26.90 10.09 -10.76
N SER A 164 27.58 11.23 -10.84
CA SER A 164 27.02 12.41 -11.48
C SER A 164 26.94 12.16 -12.98
N LEU A 165 25.81 12.49 -13.59
CA LEU A 165 25.62 12.37 -15.03
C LEU A 165 25.57 13.74 -15.67
N GLU A 166 26.32 13.90 -16.75
CA GLU A 166 26.25 15.05 -17.65
C GLU A 166 25.94 14.52 -19.05
N ILE A 167 24.80 14.95 -19.61
CA ILE A 167 24.33 14.51 -20.93
C ILE A 167 24.19 15.73 -21.83
N LEU A 168 24.77 15.62 -23.03
CA LEU A 168 24.76 16.65 -24.04
C LEU A 168 23.98 16.17 -25.26
N ALA A 169 23.01 16.97 -25.68
CA ALA A 169 22.29 16.79 -26.94
C ALA A 169 22.41 18.06 -27.78
N SER A 170 22.59 17.93 -29.08
CA SER A 170 22.72 19.06 -30.01
C SER A 170 22.04 18.72 -31.31
N GLU A 171 21.20 19.61 -31.81
CA GLU A 171 20.45 19.40 -33.05
C GLU A 171 20.36 20.68 -33.88
N VAL A 172 20.22 20.48 -35.19
CA VAL A 172 19.98 21.57 -36.15
C VAL A 172 18.48 21.81 -36.29
N VAL A 173 18.04 23.01 -35.95
CA VAL A 173 16.63 23.38 -35.93
C VAL A 173 16.18 23.75 -37.34
N HIS A 174 15.19 23.02 -37.84
CA HIS A 174 14.57 23.30 -39.14
C HIS A 174 13.12 23.73 -38.97
N TRP A 175 12.73 24.81 -39.64
CA TRP A 175 11.32 25.19 -39.77
C TRP A 175 10.72 24.57 -41.04
N LEU A 176 9.50 24.02 -40.93
CA LEU A 176 8.83 23.31 -42.03
C LEU A 176 9.73 22.26 -42.70
N CYS A 177 10.53 21.56 -41.90
CA CYS A 177 11.50 20.52 -42.29
C CYS A 177 12.68 20.96 -43.17
N CYS A 178 12.67 22.16 -43.78
CA CYS A 178 13.65 22.51 -44.82
C CYS A 178 14.40 23.83 -44.57
N ILE A 179 13.90 24.71 -43.70
CA ILE A 179 14.51 26.04 -43.49
C ILE A 179 15.39 25.97 -42.25
N ASN A 180 16.71 25.99 -42.42
CA ASN A 180 17.66 26.01 -41.31
C ASN A 180 17.50 27.30 -40.48
N ARG A 181 17.24 27.13 -39.18
CA ARG A 181 17.05 28.19 -38.19
C ARG A 181 18.18 28.28 -37.18
N GLY A 182 19.25 27.53 -37.37
CA GLY A 182 20.42 27.48 -36.50
C GLY A 182 20.52 26.14 -35.77
N SER A 183 21.37 26.11 -34.75
CA SER A 183 21.56 24.95 -33.87
C SER A 183 21.14 25.27 -32.44
N LEU A 184 20.69 24.25 -31.74
CA LEU A 184 20.29 24.34 -30.35
C LEU A 184 20.98 23.20 -29.59
N GLN A 185 21.61 23.55 -28.48
CA GLN A 185 22.32 22.61 -27.61
C GLN A 185 21.61 22.54 -26.26
N MET A 186 21.48 21.32 -25.72
CA MET A 186 20.88 21.05 -24.43
C MET A 186 21.86 20.21 -23.61
N MET A 187 22.16 20.69 -22.40
CA MET A 187 23.01 20.02 -21.43
C MET A 187 22.18 19.74 -20.18
N ILE A 188 22.24 18.51 -19.71
CA ILE A 188 21.51 18.03 -18.53
C ILE A 188 22.51 17.48 -17.54
N GLU A 189 22.50 18.03 -16.34
CA GLU A 189 23.36 17.61 -15.23
C GLU A 189 22.48 17.07 -14.10
N ILE A 190 22.81 15.88 -13.60
CA ILE A 190 22.16 15.25 -12.44
C ILE A 190 23.26 14.84 -11.45
N PRO A 191 23.11 15.17 -10.14
CA PRO A 191 24.17 14.96 -9.16
C PRO A 191 24.41 13.48 -8.82
N LYS A 192 23.38 12.64 -8.93
CA LYS A 192 23.46 11.19 -8.71
C LYS A 192 22.54 10.46 -9.69
N ASP A 193 22.89 9.25 -10.09
CA ASP A 193 22.08 8.42 -10.99
C ASP A 193 21.23 7.37 -10.25
N VAL A 194 21.26 7.40 -8.90
CA VAL A 194 20.56 6.46 -8.03
C VAL A 194 19.73 7.21 -6.99
N TYR A 195 18.44 6.84 -6.89
CA TYR A 195 17.50 7.47 -5.97
C TYR A 195 16.54 6.43 -5.37
N PRO A 196 16.29 6.45 -4.05
CA PRO A 196 15.15 5.77 -3.46
C PRO A 196 13.82 6.25 -4.04
N ALA A 197 12.87 5.32 -4.23
CA ALA A 197 11.50 5.65 -4.57
C ALA A 197 10.89 6.63 -3.54
N GLY A 198 10.13 7.62 -4.04
CA GLY A 198 9.57 8.73 -3.26
C GLY A 198 10.50 9.95 -3.10
N GLU A 199 11.79 9.86 -3.44
CA GLU A 199 12.66 11.04 -3.48
C GLU A 199 12.36 11.96 -4.68
N VAL A 200 12.94 13.17 -4.65
CA VAL A 200 12.89 14.12 -5.77
C VAL A 200 14.26 14.14 -6.44
N ILE A 201 14.28 14.02 -7.76
CA ILE A 201 15.47 14.16 -8.59
C ILE A 201 15.65 15.64 -8.95
N PRO A 202 16.68 16.31 -8.43
CA PRO A 202 17.09 17.62 -8.94
C PRO A 202 17.88 17.42 -10.23
N LEU A 203 17.46 18.08 -11.30
CA LEU A 203 18.19 18.10 -12.56
C LEU A 203 18.41 19.55 -13.02
N GLN A 204 19.61 19.83 -13.49
CA GLN A 204 19.98 21.14 -14.03
C GLN A 204 19.97 21.04 -15.55
N CYS A 205 19.10 21.81 -16.19
CA CYS A 205 18.94 21.83 -17.63
C CYS A 205 19.41 23.19 -18.16
N ARG A 206 20.45 23.16 -19.00
CA ARG A 206 20.96 24.31 -19.74
C ARG A 206 20.60 24.15 -21.20
N VAL A 207 19.94 25.17 -21.76
CA VAL A 207 19.56 25.22 -23.16
C VAL A 207 20.27 26.39 -23.80
N ASP A 208 21.23 26.12 -24.68
CA ASP A 208 21.95 27.14 -25.44
C ASP A 208 21.34 27.31 -26.83
N GLY A 209 20.50 28.35 -26.95
CA GLY A 209 19.89 28.80 -28.18
C GLY A 209 20.60 30.00 -28.82
N SER A 210 21.82 30.34 -28.40
CA SER A 210 22.57 31.49 -28.93
C SER A 210 22.75 31.45 -30.46
N ALA A 211 22.93 30.25 -31.02
CA ALA A 211 23.02 30.00 -32.45
C ALA A 211 21.66 29.74 -33.13
N CYS A 212 20.54 29.81 -32.39
CA CYS A 212 19.18 29.52 -32.88
C CYS A 212 18.35 30.80 -33.05
N LYS A 213 17.78 30.99 -34.23
CA LYS A 213 16.95 32.16 -34.60
C LYS A 213 15.49 32.05 -34.12
N VAL A 214 15.16 31.00 -33.37
CA VAL A 214 13.79 30.64 -32.98
C VAL A 214 13.72 30.48 -31.47
N SER A 215 12.62 30.94 -30.87
CA SER A 215 12.39 30.78 -29.44
C SER A 215 12.06 29.34 -29.07
N ILE A 216 12.46 28.95 -27.87
CA ILE A 216 12.09 27.66 -27.28
C ILE A 216 10.76 27.86 -26.55
N LYS A 217 9.71 27.13 -26.95
CA LYS A 217 8.38 27.24 -26.32
C LYS A 217 8.40 26.70 -24.90
N SER A 218 8.98 25.53 -24.73
CA SER A 218 9.02 24.85 -23.46
C SER A 218 10.15 23.82 -23.41
N THR A 219 10.60 23.58 -22.18
CA THR A 219 11.37 22.40 -21.81
C THR A 219 10.50 21.54 -20.90
N SER A 220 10.42 20.25 -21.18
CA SER A 220 9.68 19.29 -20.37
C SER A 220 10.55 18.14 -19.94
N VAL A 221 10.28 17.59 -18.76
CA VAL A 221 10.93 16.38 -18.27
C VAL A 221 9.85 15.39 -17.90
N GLU A 222 9.98 14.17 -18.40
CA GLU A 222 9.11 13.06 -18.10
C GLU A 222 9.88 11.97 -17.36
N LEU A 223 9.34 11.49 -16.24
CA LEU A 223 9.76 10.22 -15.66
C LEU A 223 9.07 9.09 -16.41
N VAL A 224 9.88 8.23 -17.02
CA VAL A 224 9.40 7.11 -17.83
C VAL A 224 9.81 5.80 -17.17
N GLU A 225 8.86 4.89 -17.04
CA GLU A 225 9.05 3.51 -16.60
C GLU A 225 8.89 2.59 -17.82
N ASP A 226 9.92 1.77 -18.06
CA ASP A 226 9.95 0.78 -19.12
C ASP A 226 9.90 -0.62 -18.51
N ILE A 227 8.86 -1.38 -18.86
CA ILE A 227 8.65 -2.76 -18.43
C ILE A 227 8.90 -3.67 -19.63
N LEU A 228 10.11 -4.21 -19.70
CA LEU A 228 10.49 -5.23 -20.68
C LEU A 228 9.96 -6.59 -20.23
N LEU A 229 9.03 -7.15 -20.98
CA LEU A 229 8.50 -8.50 -20.81
C LEU A 229 9.29 -9.47 -21.68
N ARG A 230 9.73 -10.60 -21.10
CA ARG A 230 10.64 -11.56 -21.73
C ARG A 230 10.41 -12.99 -21.26
N ASN A 231 10.86 -13.98 -22.04
CA ASN A 231 10.74 -15.41 -21.71
C ASN A 231 9.29 -15.91 -21.50
N LEU A 232 8.32 -15.36 -22.24
CA LEU A 232 6.89 -15.66 -22.11
C LEU A 232 6.42 -16.61 -23.22
N GLY A 233 7.01 -17.81 -23.25
CA GLY A 233 6.75 -18.82 -24.29
C GLY A 233 7.42 -18.47 -25.62
N GLU A 234 6.68 -18.58 -26.73
CA GLU A 234 7.17 -18.29 -28.08
C GLU A 234 7.11 -16.80 -28.46
N ARG A 235 6.55 -15.96 -27.58
CA ARG A 235 6.39 -14.53 -27.85
C ARG A 235 7.73 -13.81 -27.76
N ALA A 236 8.04 -13.01 -28.78
CA ALA A 236 9.22 -12.13 -28.77
C ALA A 236 9.12 -11.08 -27.68
N ASP A 237 10.25 -10.76 -27.04
CA ASP A 237 10.35 -9.73 -26.01
C ASP A 237 9.75 -8.39 -26.48
N TRP A 238 9.05 -7.71 -25.58
CA TRP A 238 8.44 -6.40 -25.87
C TRP A 238 8.44 -5.52 -24.63
N THR A 239 8.39 -4.20 -24.84
CA THR A 239 8.44 -3.21 -23.77
C THR A 239 7.11 -2.48 -23.67
N VAL A 240 6.59 -2.38 -22.44
CA VAL A 240 5.49 -1.51 -22.08
C VAL A 240 6.06 -0.26 -21.43
N THR A 241 5.89 0.89 -22.08
CA THR A 241 6.39 2.19 -21.62
C THR A 241 5.28 3.00 -20.97
N ARG A 242 5.55 3.55 -19.79
CA ARG A 242 4.62 4.39 -19.02
C ARG A 242 5.27 5.71 -18.66
N VAL A 243 4.53 6.81 -18.83
CA VAL A 243 4.95 8.12 -18.31
C VAL A 243 4.33 8.28 -16.93
N LEU A 244 5.16 8.32 -15.88
CA LEU A 244 4.73 8.35 -14.48
C LEU A 244 4.54 9.77 -13.95
N SER A 245 5.38 10.69 -14.40
CA SER A 245 5.28 12.10 -14.06
C SER A 245 5.84 12.98 -15.18
N THR A 246 5.28 14.19 -15.30
CA THR A 246 5.70 15.20 -16.28
C THR A 246 5.83 16.56 -15.59
N GLN A 247 6.93 17.25 -15.85
CA GLN A 247 7.13 18.64 -15.46
C GLN A 247 7.41 19.50 -16.69
N HIS A 248 6.86 20.71 -16.73
CA HIS A 248 7.05 21.67 -17.80
C HIS A 248 7.57 23.00 -17.28
N VAL A 249 8.45 23.63 -18.05
CA VAL A 249 8.90 25.00 -17.84
C VAL A 249 9.02 25.75 -19.17
N GLU A 250 9.00 27.07 -19.09
CA GLU A 250 9.16 27.94 -20.26
C GLU A 250 10.60 27.88 -20.78
N GLY A 251 10.76 27.92 -22.10
CA GLY A 251 12.08 27.94 -22.74
C GLY A 251 12.66 29.35 -22.88
N PRO A 252 13.97 29.49 -23.16
CA PRO A 252 14.58 30.78 -23.43
C PRO A 252 14.08 31.40 -24.75
N SER A 253 14.21 32.73 -24.84
CA SER A 253 13.90 33.47 -26.08
C SER A 253 14.91 33.16 -27.19
N ALA A 254 14.57 33.55 -28.43
CA ALA A 254 15.44 33.35 -29.58
C ALA A 254 16.83 33.99 -29.37
N GLY A 255 17.90 33.29 -29.74
CA GLY A 255 19.28 33.76 -29.58
C GLY A 255 19.79 33.83 -28.14
N GLN A 256 19.05 33.29 -27.17
CA GLN A 256 19.44 33.32 -25.75
C GLN A 256 19.77 31.93 -25.22
N THR A 257 20.57 31.92 -24.16
CA THR A 257 20.82 30.74 -23.33
C THR A 257 19.93 30.82 -22.09
N GLY A 258 19.38 29.69 -21.66
CA GLY A 258 18.58 29.57 -20.45
C GLY A 258 19.09 28.43 -19.57
N GLU A 259 19.06 28.64 -18.26
CA GLU A 259 19.42 27.63 -17.27
C GLU A 259 18.32 27.50 -16.24
N GLN A 260 17.88 26.27 -15.98
CA GLN A 260 16.76 25.98 -15.11
C GLN A 260 17.00 24.73 -14.28
N THR A 261 16.55 24.76 -13.04
CA THR A 261 16.54 23.57 -12.17
C THR A 261 15.14 22.96 -12.18
N LEU A 262 15.05 21.72 -12.64
CA LEU A 262 13.82 20.94 -12.66
C LEU A 262 13.86 19.91 -11.52
N ARG A 263 12.67 19.58 -11.01
CA ARG A 263 12.47 18.72 -9.84
C ARG A 263 11.43 17.68 -10.17
N VAL A 264 11.89 16.45 -10.38
CA VAL A 264 11.02 15.33 -10.76
C VAL A 264 10.84 14.42 -9.56
N GLY A 265 9.61 14.30 -9.07
CA GLY A 265 9.30 13.35 -7.99
C GLY A 265 9.30 11.92 -8.52
N LEU A 266 9.91 11.00 -7.76
CA LEU A 266 9.79 9.55 -7.94
C LEU A 266 8.50 9.04 -7.31
N VAL A 267 7.39 9.68 -7.70
CA VAL A 267 6.02 9.34 -7.35
C VAL A 267 5.17 9.31 -8.62
N GLU A 268 4.12 8.49 -8.63
CA GLU A 268 3.12 8.50 -9.69
C GLU A 268 2.21 9.72 -9.49
N ASN A 269 2.22 10.70 -10.41
CA ASN A 269 1.60 12.02 -10.24
C ASN A 269 0.12 11.97 -9.83
N GLU A 270 -0.64 10.97 -10.29
CA GLU A 270 -2.08 10.86 -10.01
C GLU A 270 -2.39 10.34 -8.61
N LYS A 271 -1.48 9.53 -8.03
CA LYS A 271 -1.73 8.80 -6.78
C LYS A 271 -0.84 9.26 -5.63
N GLU A 272 0.21 10.04 -5.92
CA GLU A 272 1.28 10.41 -4.98
C GLU A 272 1.92 9.20 -4.28
N VAL A 273 1.89 8.03 -4.93
CA VAL A 273 2.49 6.79 -4.44
C VAL A 273 3.93 6.71 -4.95
N PRO A 274 4.91 6.29 -4.12
CA PRO A 274 6.27 6.03 -4.59
C PRO A 274 6.27 5.10 -5.80
N VAL A 275 7.08 5.42 -6.80
CA VAL A 275 7.21 4.55 -7.99
C VAL A 275 7.84 3.21 -7.62
N ASN A 276 7.60 2.19 -8.43
CA ASN A 276 8.23 0.91 -8.22
C ASN A 276 9.76 1.01 -8.39
N PRO A 277 10.55 0.17 -7.71
CA PRO A 277 11.99 0.13 -7.93
C PRO A 277 12.34 -0.51 -9.27
N ASP A 278 13.57 -0.27 -9.70
CA ASP A 278 14.20 -1.06 -10.76
C ASP A 278 14.32 -2.52 -10.29
N VAL A 279 13.79 -3.43 -11.10
CA VAL A 279 13.79 -4.87 -10.80
C VAL A 279 14.13 -5.63 -12.07
N THR A 280 14.98 -6.65 -11.93
CA THR A 280 15.23 -7.61 -13.00
C THR A 280 14.87 -8.99 -12.48
N SER A 281 13.91 -9.64 -13.13
CA SER A 281 13.48 -11.00 -12.83
C SER A 281 13.55 -11.87 -14.08
N HIS A 282 13.05 -13.10 -14.06
CA HIS A 282 13.11 -13.96 -15.22
C HIS A 282 12.07 -13.60 -16.28
N PHE A 283 10.84 -13.24 -15.90
CA PHE A 283 9.81 -12.83 -16.87
C PHE A 283 9.79 -11.34 -17.23
N PHE A 284 10.41 -10.47 -16.42
CA PHE A 284 10.39 -9.05 -16.73
C PHE A 284 11.62 -8.29 -16.24
N ARG A 285 11.78 -7.08 -16.75
CA ARG A 285 12.71 -6.07 -16.25
C ARG A 285 11.99 -4.72 -16.22
N CYS A 286 12.00 -4.09 -15.06
CA CYS A 286 11.52 -2.72 -14.86
C CYS A 286 12.73 -1.79 -14.71
N THR A 287 12.76 -0.70 -15.49
CA THR A 287 13.79 0.34 -15.44
C THR A 287 13.20 1.72 -15.61
N HIS A 288 13.86 2.73 -15.04
CA HIS A 288 13.43 4.12 -15.15
C HIS A 288 14.42 4.98 -15.94
N ARG A 289 13.89 6.01 -16.58
CA ARG A 289 14.67 7.07 -17.25
C ARG A 289 13.93 8.38 -17.23
N LEU A 290 14.69 9.48 -17.27
CA LEU A 290 14.15 10.80 -17.50
C LEU A 290 14.24 11.11 -18.99
N VAL A 291 13.14 11.57 -19.57
CA VAL A 291 13.11 12.05 -20.95
C VAL A 291 12.94 13.55 -20.94
N VAL A 292 14.03 14.25 -21.25
CA VAL A 292 14.04 15.71 -21.34
C VAL A 292 13.79 16.11 -22.78
N ARG A 293 12.73 16.89 -23.01
CA ARG A 293 12.36 17.39 -24.34
C ARG A 293 12.40 18.90 -24.36
N CYS A 294 13.12 19.44 -25.33
CA CYS A 294 13.14 20.87 -25.62
C CYS A 294 12.37 21.10 -26.93
N LYS A 295 11.37 21.99 -26.91
CA LYS A 295 10.46 22.22 -28.05
C LYS A 295 10.68 23.61 -28.65
N PRO A 296 11.45 23.73 -29.74
CA PRO A 296 11.54 24.99 -30.49
C PRO A 296 10.21 25.30 -31.20
N PHE A 297 9.94 26.59 -31.44
CA PHE A 297 8.72 27.00 -32.13
C PHE A 297 8.67 26.44 -33.57
N MET A 298 7.63 25.65 -33.87
CA MET A 298 7.38 25.07 -35.21
C MET A 298 8.53 24.20 -35.76
N ALA A 299 9.32 23.58 -34.88
CA ALA A 299 10.36 22.62 -35.26
C ALA A 299 10.21 21.31 -34.48
N GLN A 300 11.04 20.32 -34.83
CA GLN A 300 11.11 19.06 -34.10
C GLN A 300 11.73 19.26 -32.71
N ASN A 301 11.36 18.39 -31.78
CA ASN A 301 11.89 18.42 -30.42
C ASN A 301 13.33 17.90 -30.40
N ILE A 302 14.14 18.50 -29.54
CA ILE A 302 15.39 17.88 -29.11
C ILE A 302 15.07 17.01 -27.91
N VAL A 303 15.55 15.78 -27.92
CA VAL A 303 15.28 14.80 -26.85
C VAL A 303 16.61 14.30 -26.31
N ALA A 304 16.71 14.25 -24.99
CA ALA A 304 17.79 13.56 -24.30
C ALA A 304 17.20 12.62 -23.26
N GLU A 305 17.79 11.45 -23.13
CA GLU A 305 17.38 10.42 -22.17
C GLU A 305 18.46 10.28 -21.11
N VAL A 306 18.05 10.42 -19.85
CA VAL A 306 18.95 10.26 -18.70
C VAL A 306 18.55 9.01 -17.94
N PRO A 307 19.40 7.96 -17.89
CA PRO A 307 19.09 6.77 -17.13
C PRO A 307 19.09 7.11 -15.63
N VAL A 308 18.07 6.64 -14.91
CA VAL A 308 18.00 6.80 -13.45
C VAL A 308 17.63 5.47 -12.82
N ARG A 309 18.38 5.06 -11.79
CA ARG A 309 18.11 3.81 -11.06
C ARG A 309 17.26 4.11 -9.85
N VAL A 310 16.06 3.53 -9.80
CA VAL A 310 15.18 3.66 -8.65
C VAL A 310 15.39 2.50 -7.69
N LEU A 311 15.73 2.80 -6.44
CA LEU A 311 15.85 1.81 -5.38
C LEU A 311 14.52 1.65 -4.65
N HIS A 312 14.32 0.47 -4.06
CA HIS A 312 13.16 0.22 -3.22
C HIS A 312 13.11 1.25 -2.10
N HIS A 313 11.94 1.81 -1.86
CA HIS A 313 11.73 2.72 -0.74
C HIS A 313 12.10 1.97 0.54
N ASN A 314 13.11 2.44 1.28
CA ASN A 314 13.59 1.76 2.48
C ASN A 314 12.56 1.91 3.61
N THR A 315 11.53 1.07 3.54
CA THR A 315 10.47 1.01 4.53
C THR A 315 11.02 0.63 5.90
N ALA A 316 12.19 -0.02 6.04
CA ALA A 316 12.72 -0.36 7.37
C ALA A 316 13.16 0.89 8.15
N ALA A 317 13.82 1.86 7.51
CA ALA A 317 14.22 3.10 8.16
C ALA A 317 13.01 4.02 8.47
N GLU A 318 12.05 4.11 7.54
CA GLU A 318 10.81 4.86 7.77
C GLU A 318 9.86 4.16 8.74
N ARG A 319 9.72 2.84 8.69
CA ARG A 319 8.94 2.05 9.67
C ARG A 319 9.62 2.05 11.03
N ALA A 320 10.95 2.11 11.12
CA ALA A 320 11.63 2.31 12.41
C ALA A 320 11.30 3.69 12.98
N LYS A 321 11.34 4.75 12.16
CA LYS A 321 10.89 6.09 12.57
C LYS A 321 9.40 6.11 12.95
N ASN A 322 8.54 5.46 12.18
CA ASN A 322 7.11 5.36 12.46
C ASN A 322 6.82 4.50 13.70
N ARG A 323 7.54 3.39 13.93
CA ARG A 323 7.44 2.57 15.15
C ARG A 323 7.87 3.37 16.37
N VAL A 324 8.94 4.15 16.28
CA VAL A 324 9.36 5.06 17.36
C VAL A 324 8.30 6.15 17.60
N CYS A 325 7.74 6.73 16.54
CA CYS A 325 6.67 7.73 16.64
C CYS A 325 5.40 7.16 17.28
N VAL A 326 4.93 6.01 16.79
CA VAL A 326 3.75 5.29 17.32
C VAL A 326 3.98 4.88 18.76
N ARG A 327 5.16 4.36 19.11
CA ARG A 327 5.52 3.99 20.48
C ARG A 327 5.54 5.21 21.41
N ARG A 328 6.05 6.35 20.92
CA ARG A 328 6.02 7.63 21.66
C ARG A 328 4.60 8.14 21.86
N LEU A 329 3.74 8.04 20.85
CA LEU A 329 2.32 8.41 20.94
C LEU A 329 1.55 7.46 21.88
N TYR A 330 1.84 6.17 21.84
CA TYR A 330 1.26 5.16 22.73
C TYR A 330 1.60 5.44 24.20
N TYR A 331 2.88 5.67 24.54
CA TYR A 331 3.27 6.01 25.90
C TYR A 331 2.75 7.37 26.35
N LYS A 332 2.67 8.35 25.44
CA LYS A 332 2.01 9.63 25.75
C LYS A 332 0.54 9.42 26.12
N LYS A 333 -0.16 8.54 25.40
CA LYS A 333 -1.56 8.19 25.71
C LYS A 333 -1.67 7.44 27.04
N LEU A 334 -0.74 6.53 27.34
CA LEU A 334 -0.71 5.82 28.62
C LEU A 334 -0.53 6.78 29.80
N ASN A 335 0.43 7.71 29.70
CA ASN A 335 0.67 8.72 30.74
C ASN A 335 -0.55 9.61 30.96
N VAL A 336 -1.25 10.01 29.88
CA VAL A 336 -2.50 10.78 30.00
C VAL A 336 -3.59 9.97 30.70
N ILE A 337 -3.68 8.66 30.46
CA ILE A 337 -4.64 7.79 31.16
C ILE A 337 -4.30 7.68 32.65
N ASP A 338 -3.03 7.51 32.99
CA ASP A 338 -2.55 7.43 34.38
C ASP A 338 -2.81 8.73 35.15
N ASP A 339 -2.49 9.89 34.55
CA ASP A 339 -2.81 11.21 35.12
C ASP A 339 -4.32 11.38 35.35
N LEU A 340 -5.15 10.96 34.39
CA LEU A 340 -6.60 11.04 34.51
C LEU A 340 -7.14 10.11 35.61
N GLN A 341 -6.57 8.91 35.76
CA GLN A 341 -6.92 7.98 36.84
C GLN A 341 -6.52 8.55 38.21
N HIS A 342 -5.35 9.18 38.31
CA HIS A 342 -4.92 9.84 39.53
C HIS A 342 -5.84 11.00 39.91
N GLN A 343 -6.21 11.85 38.95
CA GLN A 343 -7.18 12.93 39.17
C GLN A 343 -8.54 12.42 39.63
N LEU A 344 -9.01 11.30 39.06
CA LEU A 344 -10.26 10.67 39.45
C LEU A 344 -10.21 10.19 40.90
N HIS A 345 -9.13 9.53 41.32
CA HIS A 345 -8.96 9.11 42.71
C HIS A 345 -8.84 10.27 43.70
N CYS A 346 -8.15 11.35 43.35
CA CYS A 346 -8.13 12.56 44.18
C CYS A 346 -9.54 13.14 44.34
N LEU A 347 -10.31 13.22 43.25
CA LEU A 347 -11.67 13.74 43.28
C LEU A 347 -12.62 12.84 44.08
N GLU A 348 -12.47 11.52 44.00
CA GLU A 348 -13.22 10.56 44.82
C GLU A 348 -12.93 10.75 46.30
N ALA A 349 -11.66 10.90 46.68
CA ALA A 349 -11.25 11.13 48.06
C ALA A 349 -11.82 12.46 48.62
N ASP A 350 -11.79 13.53 47.81
CA ASP A 350 -12.37 14.82 48.18
C ASP A 350 -13.89 14.71 48.41
N VAL A 351 -14.59 13.96 47.55
CA VAL A 351 -16.04 13.71 47.68
C VAL A 351 -16.34 12.90 48.95
N GLU A 352 -15.58 11.85 49.24
CA GLU A 352 -15.75 11.06 50.47
C GLU A 352 -15.49 11.89 51.73
N GLN A 353 -14.47 12.75 51.71
CA GLN A 353 -14.18 13.67 52.80
C GLN A 353 -15.32 14.67 53.03
N LEU A 354 -15.87 15.24 51.95
CA LEU A 354 -17.03 16.14 52.04
C LEU A 354 -18.26 15.42 52.59
N LEU A 355 -18.54 14.19 52.13
CA LEU A 355 -19.64 13.38 52.65
C LEU A 355 -19.47 13.07 54.14
N ALA A 356 -18.25 12.75 54.59
CA ALA A 356 -17.96 12.52 56.00
C ALA A 356 -18.22 13.78 56.86
N ILE A 357 -17.81 14.96 56.38
CA ILE A 357 -18.09 16.25 57.04
C ILE A 357 -19.61 16.49 57.13
N TYR A 358 -20.35 16.23 56.05
CA TYR A 358 -21.82 16.37 56.04
C TYR A 358 -22.49 15.42 57.04
N HIS A 359 -22.12 14.13 57.04
CA HIS A 359 -22.65 13.17 58.00
C HIS A 359 -22.34 13.57 59.45
N GLN A 360 -21.15 14.10 59.73
CA GLN A 360 -20.78 14.57 61.06
C GLN A 360 -21.60 15.82 61.47
N ARG A 361 -21.96 16.68 60.52
CA ARG A 361 -22.82 17.84 60.75
C ARG A 361 -24.26 17.43 61.04
N ASP A 362 -24.81 16.50 60.28
CA ASP A 362 -26.19 16.00 60.44
C ASP A 362 -26.34 15.14 61.72
N ALA A 363 -25.27 14.49 62.17
CA ALA A 363 -25.24 13.73 63.42
C ALA A 363 -25.17 14.60 64.69
N ARG A 364 -24.97 15.92 64.57
CA ARG A 364 -25.03 16.81 65.75
C ARG A 364 -26.50 17.06 66.14
N PRO A 365 -26.91 16.76 67.38
CA PRO A 365 -28.28 16.98 67.81
C PRO A 365 -28.60 18.48 67.81
N THR A 366 -29.70 18.85 67.14
CA THR A 366 -30.21 20.22 67.08
C THR A 366 -30.60 20.70 68.48
N LEU A 367 -29.66 21.35 69.16
CA LEU A 367 -29.95 22.10 70.39
C LEU A 367 -30.67 23.39 69.99
N LEU A 368 -31.99 23.41 70.25
CA LEU A 368 -32.81 24.60 70.23
C LEU A 368 -32.20 25.65 71.17
N GLN A 369 -31.51 26.65 70.62
CA GLN A 369 -31.31 27.92 71.31
C GLN A 369 -31.30 29.10 70.35
N THR A 370 -32.35 29.89 70.54
CA THR A 370 -32.55 31.31 70.25
C THR A 370 -31.30 32.15 70.50
N GLY A 371 -30.89 32.97 69.53
CA GLY A 371 -29.89 34.02 69.79
C GLY A 371 -29.21 34.54 68.54
N ALA A 372 -29.45 35.80 68.22
CA ALA A 372 -29.01 36.46 67.01
C ALA A 372 -27.48 36.61 66.85
N SER A 373 -27.13 36.66 65.57
CA SER A 373 -26.15 37.54 64.93
C SER A 373 -24.74 37.00 64.63
N ASN A 374 -24.54 36.96 63.31
CA ASN A 374 -23.38 37.38 62.54
C ASN A 374 -22.33 36.33 62.16
N GLU A 375 -22.15 36.31 60.83
CA GLU A 375 -21.08 35.69 60.04
C GLU A 375 -21.22 34.19 59.71
N GLU A 376 -22.20 33.84 58.87
CA GLU A 376 -22.10 32.69 57.96
C GLU A 376 -21.92 33.15 56.50
N PRO A 377 -20.69 33.22 55.98
CA PRO A 377 -20.43 33.31 54.53
C PRO A 377 -20.17 31.94 53.88
N SER A 378 -19.96 30.86 54.65
CA SER A 378 -19.42 29.60 54.09
C SER A 378 -20.47 28.67 53.47
N GLN A 379 -21.71 28.64 53.98
CA GLN A 379 -22.78 27.82 53.39
C GLN A 379 -23.18 28.30 51.99
N ASN A 380 -23.20 29.61 51.76
CA ASN A 380 -23.51 30.18 50.45
C ASN A 380 -22.42 29.88 49.41
N SER A 381 -21.15 29.83 49.83
CA SER A 381 -20.05 29.46 48.92
C SER A 381 -20.10 28.00 48.50
N LEU A 382 -20.42 27.09 49.44
CA LEU A 382 -20.47 25.65 49.17
C LEU A 382 -21.71 25.28 48.34
N HIS A 383 -22.86 25.89 48.64
CA HIS A 383 -24.06 25.75 47.82
C HIS A 383 -23.82 26.25 46.38
N ARG A 384 -23.12 27.38 46.22
CA ARG A 384 -22.76 27.91 44.90
C ARG A 384 -21.85 26.99 44.11
N ALA A 385 -20.80 26.44 44.73
CA ALA A 385 -19.90 25.47 44.08
C ALA A 385 -20.65 24.19 43.68
N TYR A 386 -21.58 23.69 44.52
CA TYR A 386 -22.42 22.54 44.18
C TYR A 386 -23.34 22.81 42.99
N VAL A 387 -23.96 23.99 42.95
CA VAL A 387 -24.82 24.42 41.83
C VAL A 387 -24.00 24.54 40.54
N GLU A 388 -22.79 25.11 40.60
CA GLU A 388 -21.88 25.23 39.45
C GLU A 388 -21.44 23.84 38.95
N LEU A 389 -21.07 22.93 39.85
CA LEU A 389 -20.69 21.55 39.48
C LEU A 389 -21.88 20.79 38.86
N ALA A 390 -23.09 20.96 39.40
CA ALA A 390 -24.30 20.36 38.85
C ALA A 390 -24.63 20.92 37.44
N GLN A 391 -24.41 22.22 37.22
CA GLN A 391 -24.55 22.85 35.91
C GLN A 391 -23.52 22.32 34.91
N VAL A 392 -22.25 22.21 35.30
CA VAL A 392 -21.18 21.65 34.44
C VAL A 392 -21.47 20.19 34.09
N LYS A 393 -21.86 19.37 35.07
CA LYS A 393 -22.27 17.97 34.84
C LYS A 393 -23.44 17.90 33.84
N SER A 394 -24.45 18.74 34.01
CA SER A 394 -25.59 18.79 33.08
C SER A 394 -25.16 19.22 31.67
N SER A 395 -24.24 20.18 31.55
CA SER A 395 -23.68 20.63 30.27
C SER A 395 -22.90 19.51 29.57
N LEU A 396 -21.99 18.83 30.27
CA LEU A 396 -21.23 17.69 29.74
C LEU A 396 -22.13 16.53 29.33
N MET A 397 -23.19 16.23 30.09
CA MET A 397 -24.15 15.19 29.72
C MET A 397 -24.89 15.54 28.43
N LYS A 398 -25.23 16.82 28.20
CA LYS A 398 -25.85 17.28 26.94
C LYS A 398 -24.87 17.18 25.77
N GLU A 399 -23.62 17.59 25.95
CA GLU A 399 -22.60 17.51 24.90
C GLU A 399 -22.31 16.05 24.52
N ASN A 400 -22.19 15.15 25.49
CA ASN A 400 -21.97 13.73 25.24
C ASN A 400 -23.16 13.07 24.54
N ALA A 401 -24.39 13.48 24.88
CA ALA A 401 -25.59 13.06 24.16
C ALA A 401 -25.60 13.57 22.70
N GLU A 402 -25.10 14.79 22.45
CA GLU A 402 -24.97 15.34 21.10
C GLU A 402 -23.90 14.61 20.29
N LEU A 403 -22.74 14.31 20.89
CA LEU A 403 -21.68 13.52 20.25
C LEU A 403 -22.18 12.15 19.82
N ARG A 404 -22.95 11.46 20.69
CA ARG A 404 -23.59 10.18 20.32
C ARG A 404 -24.58 10.32 19.17
N ARG A 405 -25.32 11.43 19.09
CA ARG A 405 -26.20 11.71 17.94
C ARG A 405 -25.40 11.94 16.65
N ARG A 406 -24.28 12.67 16.72
CA ARG A 406 -23.39 12.90 15.58
C ARG A 406 -22.74 11.61 15.10
N GLU A 407 -22.28 10.77 16.02
CA GLU A 407 -21.73 9.44 15.71
C GLU A 407 -22.78 8.56 15.02
N ALA A 408 -24.01 8.50 15.55
CA ALA A 408 -25.10 7.76 14.92
C ALA A 408 -25.42 8.28 13.50
N SER A 409 -25.40 9.61 13.30
CA SER A 409 -25.57 10.24 11.99
C SER A 409 -24.44 9.86 11.02
N TYR A 410 -23.18 9.88 11.48
CA TYR A 410 -22.03 9.48 10.67
C TYR A 410 -22.11 8.01 10.25
N VAL A 411 -22.45 7.11 11.19
CA VAL A 411 -22.65 5.68 10.89
C VAL A 411 -23.79 5.47 9.89
N ALA A 412 -24.88 6.24 10.00
CA ALA A 412 -25.97 6.19 9.03
C ALA A 412 -25.54 6.68 7.64
N MET A 413 -24.77 7.77 7.58
CA MET A 413 -24.20 8.29 6.33
C MET A 413 -23.26 7.27 5.67
N ALA A 414 -22.34 6.67 6.44
CA ALA A 414 -21.42 5.65 5.96
C ALA A 414 -22.16 4.43 5.38
N LYS A 415 -23.24 3.98 6.03
CA LYS A 415 -24.13 2.94 5.49
C LYS A 415 -24.84 3.38 4.21
N GLY A 416 -25.23 4.65 4.10
CA GLY A 416 -25.81 5.23 2.89
C GLY A 416 -24.83 5.21 1.71
N VAL A 417 -23.59 5.65 1.93
CA VAL A 417 -22.51 5.60 0.93
C VAL A 417 -22.27 4.16 0.48
N ALA A 418 -22.13 3.21 1.41
CA ALA A 418 -21.92 1.80 1.07
C ALA A 418 -23.07 1.22 0.20
N ARG A 419 -24.32 1.62 0.46
CA ARG A 419 -25.48 1.20 -0.36
C ARG A 419 -25.46 1.82 -1.76
N LEU A 420 -25.09 3.09 -1.88
CA LEU A 420 -24.95 3.77 -3.17
C LEU A 420 -23.84 3.14 -4.01
N THR A 421 -22.69 2.85 -3.41
CA THR A 421 -21.58 2.15 -4.08
C THR A 421 -22.02 0.76 -4.55
N ALA A 422 -22.73 -0.01 -3.72
CA ALA A 422 -23.26 -1.31 -4.11
C ALA A 422 -24.29 -1.22 -5.24
N ALA A 423 -25.17 -0.21 -5.22
CA ALA A 423 -26.16 0.02 -6.28
C ALA A 423 -25.48 0.44 -7.59
N GLN A 424 -24.48 1.31 -7.55
CA GLN A 424 -23.70 1.73 -8.70
C GLN A 424 -22.98 0.54 -9.34
N ASN A 425 -22.33 -0.31 -8.53
CA ASN A 425 -21.69 -1.52 -9.01
C ASN A 425 -22.70 -2.48 -9.67
N LYS A 426 -23.93 -2.56 -9.14
CA LYS A 426 -25.00 -3.37 -9.74
C LYS A 426 -25.45 -2.81 -11.09
N VAL A 427 -25.63 -1.49 -11.23
CA VAL A 427 -25.98 -0.85 -12.51
C VAL A 427 -24.90 -1.11 -13.55
N ILE A 428 -23.63 -0.96 -13.17
CA ILE A 428 -22.48 -1.26 -14.05
C ILE A 428 -22.54 -2.72 -14.52
N SER A 429 -22.81 -3.67 -13.61
CA SER A 429 -22.90 -5.09 -13.97
C SER A 429 -24.07 -5.42 -14.92
N ILE A 430 -25.22 -4.76 -14.74
CA ILE A 430 -26.39 -4.95 -15.62
C ILE A 430 -26.13 -4.34 -16.99
N GLN A 431 -25.52 -3.16 -17.04
CA GLN A 431 -25.18 -2.48 -18.30
C GLN A 431 -24.17 -3.30 -19.11
N GLN A 432 -23.17 -3.90 -18.44
CA GLN A 432 -22.26 -4.86 -19.04
C GLN A 432 -23.02 -6.07 -19.62
N GLN A 433 -23.94 -6.65 -18.85
CA GLN A 433 -24.72 -7.82 -19.32
C GLN A 433 -25.69 -7.50 -20.48
N GLU A 434 -26.27 -6.30 -20.54
CA GLU A 434 -27.10 -5.87 -21.68
C GLU A 434 -26.27 -5.58 -22.94
N GLU A 435 -25.08 -4.99 -22.78
CA GLU A 435 -24.14 -4.85 -23.90
C GLU A 435 -23.70 -6.22 -24.45
N ASP A 436 -23.46 -7.20 -23.58
CA ASP A 436 -23.15 -8.58 -23.97
C ASP A 436 -24.28 -9.20 -24.81
N LYS A 437 -25.54 -9.00 -24.39
CA LYS A 437 -26.72 -9.48 -25.15
C LYS A 437 -26.90 -8.78 -26.49
N ARG A 438 -26.58 -7.47 -26.58
CA ARG A 438 -26.65 -6.73 -27.85
C ARG A 438 -25.57 -7.18 -28.82
N ARG A 439 -24.39 -7.56 -28.32
CA ARG A 439 -23.27 -7.99 -29.16
C ARG A 439 -23.35 -9.44 -29.61
N ASN A 440 -23.97 -10.33 -28.83
CA ASN A 440 -24.21 -11.72 -29.19
C ASN A 440 -25.71 -12.06 -29.24
N PRO A 441 -26.46 -11.59 -30.26
CA PRO A 441 -27.83 -12.04 -30.44
C PRO A 441 -27.81 -13.53 -30.81
N LEU A 442 -28.26 -14.38 -29.88
CA LEU A 442 -28.43 -15.81 -30.14
C LEU A 442 -29.34 -15.99 -31.37
N PRO A 443 -28.90 -16.70 -32.42
CA PRO A 443 -29.73 -16.93 -33.59
C PRO A 443 -30.97 -17.71 -33.19
N HIS A 444 -32.15 -17.12 -33.43
CA HIS A 444 -33.43 -17.76 -33.17
C HIS A 444 -33.60 -18.91 -34.18
N VAL A 445 -33.21 -20.11 -33.79
CA VAL A 445 -33.40 -21.31 -34.60
C VAL A 445 -34.88 -21.68 -34.54
N ASN A 446 -35.63 -21.30 -35.57
CA ASN A 446 -36.98 -21.81 -35.81
C ASN A 446 -36.88 -23.31 -36.07
N SER A 447 -37.41 -24.13 -35.15
CA SER A 447 -37.47 -25.58 -35.31
C SER A 447 -38.53 -25.93 -36.38
N CYS A 448 -38.14 -25.94 -37.65
CA CYS A 448 -38.91 -26.57 -38.71
C CYS A 448 -38.90 -28.09 -38.50
N ARG A 449 -40.04 -28.61 -38.05
CA ARG A 449 -40.34 -30.03 -37.89
C ARG A 449 -40.46 -30.66 -39.28
N VAL A 450 -39.40 -31.31 -39.76
CA VAL A 450 -39.45 -32.11 -40.99
C VAL A 450 -39.92 -33.53 -40.63
N LEU A 451 -41.14 -33.85 -41.06
CA LEU A 451 -41.69 -35.20 -41.10
C LEU A 451 -40.97 -35.97 -42.23
N LEU A 452 -40.15 -36.95 -41.86
CA LEU A 452 -39.63 -37.95 -42.79
C LEU A 452 -40.62 -39.12 -42.87
N ALA A 453 -41.33 -39.20 -44.00
CA ALA A 453 -42.04 -40.39 -44.42
C ALA A 453 -41.04 -41.40 -45.00
N GLY A 454 -41.17 -42.66 -44.57
CA GLY A 454 -40.40 -43.78 -45.12
C GLY A 454 -41.20 -45.08 -45.07
N ARG A 455 -41.99 -45.31 -46.12
CA ARG A 455 -42.09 -46.55 -46.95
C ARG A 455 -43.39 -46.56 -47.75
#